data_AF-H0SRT0-F1
#
_entry.id   AF-H0SRT0-F1
#
_cell.length_a   1.000
_cell.length_b   1.000
_cell.length_c   1.000
_cell.angle_alpha   90.00
_cell.angle_beta   90.00
_cell.angle_gamma   90.00
#
_symmetry.space_group_name_H-M   'P 1'
#
loop_
_entity.id
_entity.type
_entity.pdbx_description
1 polymer ?
#
loop_
_entity_poly.entity_id
_entity_poly.type
_entity_poly.pdbx_seq_one_letter_code
_entity_poly.pdbx_strand_id
1 'polypeptide(L)'
;MGSSLQAPESGPRVTCWDGTSEATLEAALEPPATQCIEVGLAEKCKEDLDQAVEPGHLSLVVTTRSAYKHCIVKVFIHAMEHRTALTEDLRVRIYSAVQEALMNAVLHGNLRIDPDTRGSLDGLVAAHDAIESKLKSSDVAQAPIRMDALWDASQLRVLVHDSGVGYEPKAVQSRAGEDSMGRGLAILQAFSDNVAILDGGTTVELEFRL
;
A
#
# COMPACT_ATOMS: atom_id res chain seq x y z
N MET A 1 -28.58 -27.00 18.93
CA MET A 1 -28.26 -26.96 17.49
C MET A 1 -27.66 -25.58 17.21
N GLY A 2 -26.39 -25.37 16.91
CA GLY A 2 -25.20 -26.19 16.89
C GLY A 2 -24.06 -25.18 17.04
N SER A 3 -23.49 -25.10 18.24
CA SER A 3 -22.40 -24.17 18.53
C SER A 3 -21.15 -24.74 17.88
N SER A 4 -20.80 -24.26 16.68
CA SER A 4 -19.52 -24.56 16.08
C SER A 4 -18.46 -23.82 16.89
N LEU A 5 -17.84 -24.53 17.82
CA LEU A 5 -16.55 -24.14 18.39
C LEU A 5 -15.55 -24.20 17.23
N GLN A 6 -15.33 -23.05 16.58
CA GLN A 6 -14.14 -22.86 15.75
C GLN A 6 -12.93 -23.14 16.65
N ALA A 7 -12.13 -24.13 16.25
CA ALA A 7 -10.85 -24.38 16.88
C ALA A 7 -10.06 -23.05 16.91
N PRO A 8 -9.27 -22.77 17.96
CA PRO A 8 -8.38 -21.61 17.92
C PRO A 8 -7.53 -21.74 16.65
N GLU A 9 -7.58 -20.72 15.78
CA GLU A 9 -6.78 -20.65 14.56
C GLU A 9 -5.31 -20.67 14.96
N SER A 10 -4.74 -21.87 15.05
CA SER A 10 -3.40 -22.09 15.56
C SER A 10 -2.39 -21.75 14.47
N GLY A 11 -1.97 -20.48 14.44
CA GLY A 11 -0.95 -19.97 13.54
C GLY A 11 -0.44 -18.61 14.01
N PRO A 12 0.71 -18.16 13.49
CA PRO A 12 1.25 -16.85 13.85
C PRO A 12 0.36 -15.73 13.27
N ARG A 13 0.01 -14.73 14.09
CA ARG A 13 -0.68 -13.51 13.63
C ARG A 13 0.26 -12.54 12.91
N VAL A 14 1.56 -12.68 13.15
CA VAL A 14 2.63 -11.90 12.52
C VAL A 14 3.52 -12.83 11.74
N THR A 15 3.66 -12.58 10.44
CA THR A 15 4.48 -13.38 9.53
C THR A 15 5.56 -12.51 8.88
N CYS A 16 6.58 -13.18 8.34
CA CYS A 16 7.61 -12.51 7.56
C CYS A 16 7.55 -12.99 6.11
N TRP A 17 7.68 -12.06 5.17
CA TRP A 17 7.84 -12.34 3.76
C TRP A 17 9.29 -12.13 3.32
N ASP A 18 9.82 -13.03 2.48
CA ASP A 18 11.22 -13.01 2.06
C ASP A 18 11.52 -12.00 0.93
N GLY A 19 10.50 -11.34 0.37
CA GLY A 19 10.65 -10.36 -0.72
C GLY A 19 10.84 -10.99 -2.11
N THR A 20 10.73 -12.32 -2.24
CA THR A 20 11.16 -13.03 -3.46
C THR A 20 10.07 -13.11 -4.53
N SER A 21 8.81 -13.32 -4.15
CA SER A 21 7.71 -13.57 -5.09
C SER A 21 6.34 -13.29 -4.48
N GLU A 22 5.36 -13.02 -5.35
CA GLU A 22 3.95 -12.83 -4.96
C GLU A 22 3.35 -14.09 -4.31
N ALA A 23 3.73 -15.30 -4.74
CA ALA A 23 3.23 -16.55 -4.17
C ALA A 23 3.70 -16.77 -2.72
N THR A 24 4.93 -16.39 -2.40
CA THR A 24 5.44 -16.45 -1.01
C THR A 24 4.82 -15.35 -0.15
N LEU A 25 4.48 -14.20 -0.72
CA LEU A 25 3.74 -13.14 -0.03
C LEU A 25 2.31 -13.58 0.28
N GLU A 26 1.64 -14.22 -0.68
CA GLU A 26 0.30 -14.80 -0.51
C GLU A 26 0.29 -15.80 0.64
N ALA A 27 1.23 -16.76 0.63
CA ALA A 27 1.38 -17.72 1.72
C ALA A 27 1.68 -17.06 3.09
N ALA A 28 2.42 -15.95 3.11
CA ALA A 28 2.69 -15.21 4.34
C ALA A 28 1.46 -14.43 4.84
N LEU A 29 0.52 -14.09 3.97
CA LEU A 29 -0.72 -13.37 4.30
C LEU A 29 -1.93 -14.28 4.50
N GLU A 30 -1.80 -15.60 4.38
CA GLU A 30 -2.86 -16.56 4.67
C GLU A 30 -3.33 -16.46 6.14
N PRO A 31 -4.63 -16.65 6.44
CA PRO A 31 -5.11 -16.70 7.82
C PRO A 31 -4.35 -17.76 8.65
N PRO A 32 -4.05 -17.47 9.93
CA PRO A 32 -4.55 -16.36 10.75
C PRO A 32 -3.67 -15.10 10.74
N ALA A 33 -2.76 -14.94 9.78
CA ALA A 33 -1.90 -13.76 9.73
C ALA A 33 -2.73 -12.48 9.64
N THR A 34 -2.45 -11.50 10.51
CA THR A 34 -3.04 -10.15 10.44
C THR A 34 -1.98 -9.10 10.14
N GLN A 35 -0.70 -9.47 10.23
CA GLN A 35 0.43 -8.62 9.89
C GLN A 35 1.46 -9.43 9.12
N CYS A 36 2.00 -8.84 8.07
CA CYS A 36 3.14 -9.39 7.34
C CYS A 36 4.20 -8.30 7.15
N ILE A 37 5.47 -8.66 7.37
CA ILE A 37 6.59 -7.75 7.16
C ILE A 37 7.67 -8.38 6.28
N GLU A 38 8.22 -7.62 5.35
CA GLU A 38 9.39 -8.06 4.61
C GLU A 38 10.58 -8.24 5.57
N VAL A 39 11.29 -9.37 5.48
CA VAL A 39 12.35 -9.77 6.43
C VAL A 39 13.41 -8.68 6.65
N GLY A 40 13.75 -7.91 5.60
CA GLY A 40 14.70 -6.79 5.69
C GLY A 40 14.27 -5.62 6.57
N LEU A 41 12.99 -5.57 6.95
CA LEU A 41 12.37 -4.51 7.75
C LEU A 41 12.00 -4.95 9.17
N ALA A 42 12.00 -6.25 9.48
CA ALA A 42 11.51 -6.78 10.74
C ALA A 42 12.16 -6.15 11.98
N GLU A 43 13.47 -5.91 11.96
CA GLU A 43 14.17 -5.25 13.08
C GLU A 43 13.85 -3.74 13.16
N LYS A 44 13.56 -3.09 12.04
CA LYS A 44 13.26 -1.65 11.99
C LYS A 44 11.84 -1.32 12.43
N CYS A 45 10.89 -2.20 12.15
CA CYS A 45 9.47 -2.02 12.45
C CYS A 45 9.01 -2.90 13.61
N LYS A 46 9.93 -3.40 14.44
CA LYS A 46 9.63 -4.35 15.52
C LYS A 46 8.56 -3.84 16.49
N GLU A 47 8.55 -2.54 16.75
CA GLU A 47 7.59 -1.87 17.63
C GLU A 47 6.16 -1.84 17.04
N ASP A 48 6.02 -1.96 15.71
CA ASP A 48 4.73 -2.01 15.02
C ASP A 48 4.11 -3.42 15.00
N LEU A 49 4.93 -4.47 15.21
CA LEU A 49 4.53 -5.88 15.11
C LEU A 49 3.87 -6.43 16.40
N ASP A 50 4.08 -5.76 17.54
CA ASP A 50 3.63 -6.25 18.85
C ASP A 50 2.28 -5.65 19.30
N GLN A 51 1.66 -4.80 18.48
CA GLN A 51 0.35 -4.24 18.80
C GLN A 51 -0.75 -5.23 18.46
N ALA A 52 -1.60 -5.53 19.45
CA ALA A 52 -2.78 -6.35 19.24
C ALA A 52 -3.64 -5.73 18.13
N VAL A 53 -3.70 -6.42 17.00
CA VAL A 53 -4.52 -6.00 15.88
C VAL A 53 -5.98 -6.32 16.19
N GLU A 54 -6.80 -5.26 16.20
CA GLU A 54 -8.26 -5.35 16.34
C GLU A 54 -8.86 -6.26 15.25
N PRO A 55 -10.01 -6.90 15.51
CA PRO A 55 -10.74 -7.60 14.47
C PRO A 55 -10.98 -6.69 13.27
N GLY A 56 -10.78 -7.23 12.07
CA GLY A 56 -10.96 -6.47 10.83
C GLY A 56 -9.77 -5.60 10.45
N HIS A 57 -8.54 -5.97 10.81
CA HIS A 57 -7.34 -5.27 10.34
C HIS A 57 -6.29 -6.22 9.74
N LEU A 58 -5.73 -5.81 8.60
CA LEU A 58 -4.63 -6.44 7.90
C LEU A 58 -3.53 -5.41 7.63
N SER A 59 -2.30 -5.70 8.04
CA SER A 59 -1.14 -4.84 7.82
C SER A 59 -0.08 -5.55 6.97
N LEU A 60 0.51 -4.82 6.03
CA LEU A 60 1.63 -5.27 5.21
C LEU A 60 2.70 -4.18 5.18
N VAL A 61 3.93 -4.53 5.54
CA VAL A 61 5.09 -3.64 5.44
C VAL A 61 6.10 -4.24 4.47
N VAL A 62 6.38 -3.52 3.38
CA VAL A 62 7.32 -3.95 2.34
C VAL A 62 8.35 -2.88 2.08
N THR A 63 9.47 -3.27 1.48
CA THR A 63 10.45 -2.30 1.02
C THR A 63 9.96 -1.59 -0.24
N THR A 64 10.45 -0.37 -0.47
CA THR A 64 10.19 0.38 -1.72
C THR A 64 10.53 -0.43 -2.96
N ARG A 65 11.61 -1.21 -2.90
CA ARG A 65 11.99 -2.11 -4.00
C ARG A 65 10.92 -3.17 -4.27
N SER A 66 10.42 -3.83 -3.25
CA SER A 66 9.39 -4.87 -3.41
C SER A 66 8.06 -4.29 -3.87
N ALA A 67 7.66 -3.14 -3.31
CA ALA A 67 6.48 -2.39 -3.75
C ALA A 67 6.52 -1.99 -5.22
N TYR A 68 7.71 -1.69 -5.76
CA TYR A 68 7.89 -1.36 -7.17
C TYR A 68 7.94 -2.61 -8.08
N LYS A 69 8.51 -3.72 -7.63
CA LYS A 69 8.82 -4.89 -8.47
C LYS A 69 7.74 -5.96 -8.52
N HIS A 70 6.84 -6.00 -7.53
CA HIS A 70 5.83 -7.04 -7.39
C HIS A 70 4.42 -6.44 -7.39
N CYS A 71 3.41 -7.23 -7.75
CA CYS A 71 2.00 -6.83 -7.72
C CYS A 71 1.43 -6.87 -6.29
N ILE A 72 2.02 -6.08 -5.38
CA ILE A 72 1.68 -6.10 -3.94
C ILE A 72 0.19 -5.91 -3.69
N VAL A 73 -0.45 -4.93 -4.35
CA VAL A 73 -1.88 -4.63 -4.16
C VAL A 73 -2.78 -5.80 -4.51
N LYS A 74 -2.43 -6.57 -5.55
CA LYS A 74 -3.20 -7.76 -5.94
C LYS A 74 -3.21 -8.79 -4.82
N VAL A 75 -2.04 -9.10 -4.27
CA VAL A 75 -1.91 -10.09 -3.18
C VAL A 75 -2.57 -9.57 -1.89
N PHE A 76 -2.43 -8.28 -1.60
CA PHE A 76 -3.04 -7.66 -0.43
C PHE A 76 -4.57 -7.69 -0.49
N ILE A 77 -5.18 -7.36 -1.63
CA ILE A 77 -6.63 -7.46 -1.82
C ILE A 77 -7.08 -8.92 -1.74
N HIS A 78 -6.34 -9.86 -2.33
CA HIS A 78 -6.67 -11.27 -2.22
C HIS A 78 -6.71 -11.73 -0.76
N ALA A 79 -5.73 -11.32 0.06
CA ALA A 79 -5.75 -11.59 1.48
C ALA A 79 -6.95 -10.97 2.21
N MET A 80 -7.43 -9.79 1.78
CA MET A 80 -8.66 -9.19 2.32
C MET A 80 -9.91 -10.00 1.96
N GLU A 81 -10.01 -10.54 0.75
CA GLU A 81 -11.17 -11.34 0.29
C GLU A 81 -11.40 -12.61 1.14
N HIS A 82 -10.33 -13.17 1.72
CA HIS A 82 -10.45 -14.30 2.66
C HIS A 82 -11.02 -13.90 4.03
N ARG A 83 -11.12 -12.60 4.32
CA ARG A 83 -11.46 -12.05 5.64
C ARG A 83 -12.71 -11.17 5.64
N THR A 84 -13.05 -10.59 4.50
CA THR A 84 -14.24 -9.76 4.32
C THR A 84 -14.83 -9.94 2.92
N ALA A 85 -16.14 -9.81 2.80
CA ALA A 85 -16.82 -9.93 1.52
C ALA A 85 -16.62 -8.64 0.70
N LEU A 86 -15.97 -8.76 -0.45
CA LEU A 86 -15.80 -7.66 -1.41
C LEU A 86 -16.60 -7.98 -2.68
N THR A 87 -17.48 -7.07 -3.09
CA THR A 87 -18.15 -7.19 -4.39
C THR A 87 -17.13 -6.97 -5.52
N GLU A 88 -17.43 -7.46 -6.73
CA GLU A 88 -16.52 -7.30 -7.86
C GLU A 88 -16.25 -5.83 -8.21
N ASP A 89 -17.28 -4.98 -8.17
CA ASP A 89 -17.14 -3.53 -8.39
C ASP A 89 -16.25 -2.88 -7.34
N LEU A 90 -16.49 -3.20 -6.06
CA LEU A 90 -15.69 -2.70 -4.96
C LEU A 90 -14.22 -3.16 -5.07
N ARG A 91 -13.98 -4.42 -5.46
CA ARG A 91 -12.64 -4.96 -5.70
C ARG A 91 -11.87 -4.17 -6.77
N VAL A 92 -12.54 -3.81 -7.87
CA VAL A 92 -11.94 -2.98 -8.93
C VAL A 92 -11.62 -1.58 -8.41
N ARG A 93 -12.55 -0.97 -7.68
CA ARG A 93 -12.36 0.36 -7.06
C ARG A 93 -11.18 0.37 -6.09
N ILE A 94 -11.12 -0.59 -5.18
CA ILE A 94 -10.02 -0.73 -4.21
C ILE A 94 -8.70 -0.94 -4.97
N TYR A 95 -8.65 -1.87 -5.93
CA TYR A 95 -7.42 -2.13 -6.69
C TYR A 95 -6.89 -0.87 -7.39
N SER A 96 -7.75 -0.16 -8.11
CA SER A 96 -7.35 1.05 -8.84
C SER A 96 -6.85 2.16 -7.91
N ALA A 97 -7.58 2.45 -6.83
CA ALA A 97 -7.20 3.51 -5.91
C ALA A 97 -5.95 3.15 -5.08
N VAL A 98 -5.88 1.92 -4.56
CA VAL A 98 -4.75 1.47 -3.73
C VAL A 98 -3.48 1.31 -4.58
N GLN A 99 -3.58 0.84 -5.83
CA GLN A 99 -2.44 0.80 -6.74
C GLN A 99 -1.91 2.20 -7.02
N GLU A 100 -2.77 3.18 -7.27
CA GLU A 100 -2.35 4.56 -7.47
C GLU A 100 -1.70 5.14 -6.21
N ALA A 101 -2.27 4.91 -5.03
CA ALA A 101 -1.70 5.35 -3.76
C ALA A 101 -0.32 4.70 -3.49
N LEU A 102 -0.18 3.39 -3.74
CA LEU A 102 1.10 2.69 -3.63
C LEU A 102 2.14 3.25 -4.61
N MET A 103 1.75 3.50 -5.86
CA MET A 103 2.67 4.09 -6.83
C MET A 103 3.06 5.52 -6.48
N ASN A 104 2.16 6.30 -5.86
CA ASN A 104 2.50 7.63 -5.34
C ASN A 104 3.50 7.56 -4.18
N ALA A 105 3.29 6.65 -3.23
CA ALA A 105 4.21 6.36 -2.13
C ALA A 105 5.61 5.94 -2.65
N VAL A 106 5.66 5.02 -3.62
CA VAL A 106 6.92 4.57 -4.24
C VAL A 106 7.60 5.72 -4.99
N LEU A 107 6.90 6.33 -5.95
CA LEU A 107 7.51 7.21 -6.94
C LEU A 107 7.76 8.61 -6.39
N HIS A 108 6.79 9.17 -5.68
CA HIS A 108 6.85 10.56 -5.23
C HIS A 108 7.29 10.67 -3.77
N GLY A 109 6.90 9.71 -2.92
CA GLY A 109 7.36 9.61 -1.54
C GLY A 109 8.83 9.20 -1.43
N ASN A 110 9.09 7.90 -1.55
CA ASN A 110 10.41 7.33 -1.29
C ASN A 110 11.42 7.61 -2.41
N LEU A 111 11.02 7.44 -3.69
CA LEU A 111 11.93 7.66 -4.81
C LEU A 111 12.05 9.12 -5.24
N ARG A 112 11.11 10.02 -4.92
CA ARG A 112 11.12 11.43 -5.35
C ARG A 112 11.44 11.60 -6.84
N ILE A 113 10.68 10.89 -7.68
CA ILE A 113 10.72 11.03 -9.13
C ILE A 113 9.84 12.22 -9.50
N ASP A 114 10.40 13.09 -10.33
CA ASP A 114 9.72 14.29 -10.80
C ASP A 114 8.52 13.89 -11.69
N PRO A 115 7.29 14.31 -11.35
CA PRO A 115 6.09 14.01 -12.12
C PRO A 115 6.17 14.45 -13.60
N ASP A 116 6.91 15.52 -13.90
CA ASP A 116 6.91 16.16 -15.23
C ASP A 116 7.81 15.41 -16.24
N THR A 117 8.63 14.48 -15.75
CA THR A 117 9.57 13.74 -16.59
C THR A 117 8.90 12.70 -17.50
N ARG A 118 7.61 12.40 -17.35
CA ARG A 118 6.94 11.29 -18.07
C ARG A 118 6.15 11.69 -19.32
N GLY A 119 6.20 12.95 -19.73
CA GLY A 119 5.40 13.47 -20.85
C GLY A 119 5.89 13.08 -22.26
N SER A 120 7.05 12.42 -22.39
CA SER A 120 7.64 12.02 -23.67
C SER A 120 8.30 10.64 -23.57
N LEU A 121 8.60 10.00 -24.71
CA LEU A 121 9.29 8.71 -24.74
C LEU A 121 10.68 8.79 -24.09
N ASP A 122 11.46 9.82 -24.43
CA ASP A 122 12.78 10.07 -23.83
C ASP A 122 12.66 10.34 -22.32
N GLY A 123 11.62 11.08 -21.93
CA GLY A 123 11.30 11.31 -20.53
C GLY A 123 10.95 10.04 -19.76
N LEU A 124 10.23 9.10 -20.37
CA LEU A 124 9.90 7.81 -19.78
C LEU A 124 11.16 6.95 -19.57
N VAL A 125 12.08 6.96 -20.54
CA VAL A 125 13.37 6.26 -20.43
C VAL A 125 14.21 6.89 -19.31
N ALA A 126 14.32 8.22 -19.27
CA ALA A 126 15.05 8.93 -18.21
C ALA A 126 14.45 8.68 -16.81
N ALA A 127 13.11 8.64 -16.71
CA ALA A 127 12.42 8.31 -15.47
C ALA A 127 12.69 6.87 -15.03
N HIS A 128 12.69 5.91 -15.97
CA HIS A 128 13.03 4.52 -15.69
C HIS A 128 14.47 4.37 -15.17
N ASP A 129 15.44 4.98 -15.84
CA ASP A 129 16.85 4.96 -15.42
C ASP A 129 17.05 5.61 -14.05
N ALA A 130 16.35 6.71 -13.78
CA ALA A 130 16.36 7.37 -12.48
C ALA A 130 15.80 6.46 -11.37
N ILE A 131 14.70 5.76 -11.63
CA ILE A 131 14.11 4.79 -10.68
C ILE A 131 15.11 3.67 -10.40
N GLU A 132 15.62 3.02 -11.44
CA GLU A 132 16.58 1.90 -11.29
C GLU A 132 17.86 2.35 -10.58
N SER A 133 18.35 3.55 -10.86
CA SER A 133 19.50 4.14 -10.16
C SER A 133 19.21 4.32 -8.67
N LYS A 134 18.05 4.87 -8.30
CA LYS A 134 17.68 5.05 -6.89
C LYS A 134 17.45 3.73 -6.16
N LEU A 135 16.87 2.73 -6.82
CA LEU A 135 16.66 1.39 -6.26
C LEU A 135 17.95 0.58 -6.04
N LYS A 136 19.09 1.04 -6.56
CA LYS A 136 20.42 0.50 -6.22
C LYS A 136 20.94 1.02 -4.88
N SER A 137 20.48 2.19 -4.42
CA SER A 137 20.83 2.71 -3.09
C SER A 137 20.10 1.92 -2.01
N SER A 138 20.84 1.41 -1.02
CA SER A 138 20.25 0.62 0.07
C SER A 138 19.23 1.43 0.88
N ASP A 139 19.52 2.69 1.18
CA ASP A 139 18.66 3.52 2.02
C ASP A 139 17.28 3.76 1.41
N VAL A 140 17.25 4.02 0.10
CA VAL A 140 16.02 4.27 -0.64
C VAL A 140 15.30 2.96 -0.95
N ALA A 141 16.04 1.95 -1.40
CA ALA A 141 15.44 0.66 -1.77
C ALA A 141 14.82 -0.06 -0.57
N GLN A 142 15.39 0.11 0.62
CA GLN A 142 14.92 -0.47 1.89
C GLN A 142 14.08 0.52 2.72
N ALA A 143 13.69 1.68 2.15
CA ALA A 143 12.73 2.55 2.80
C ALA A 143 11.37 1.82 2.88
N PRO A 144 10.74 1.73 4.06
CA PRO A 144 9.50 1.01 4.23
C PRO A 144 8.33 1.74 3.55
N ILE A 145 7.39 0.94 3.05
CA ILE A 145 6.03 1.35 2.71
C ILE A 145 5.11 0.44 3.50
N ARG A 146 4.18 1.05 4.23
CA ARG A 146 3.20 0.35 5.05
C ARG A 146 1.81 0.50 4.43
N MET A 147 1.11 -0.62 4.34
CA MET A 147 -0.27 -0.71 3.91
C MET A 147 -1.11 -1.30 5.04
N ASP A 148 -2.13 -0.56 5.50
CA ASP A 148 -3.09 -1.04 6.48
C ASP A 148 -4.48 -1.04 5.86
N ALA A 149 -5.20 -2.15 5.98
CA ALA A 149 -6.63 -2.23 5.68
C ALA A 149 -7.37 -2.43 7.00
N LEU A 150 -8.28 -1.53 7.34
CA LEU A 150 -9.15 -1.60 8.51
C LEU A 150 -10.60 -1.61 8.04
N TRP A 151 -11.38 -2.58 8.48
CA TRP A 151 -12.78 -2.69 8.10
C TRP A 151 -13.68 -3.07 9.26
N ASP A 152 -14.92 -2.60 9.16
CA ASP A 152 -16.03 -3.05 9.98
C ASP A 152 -17.17 -3.59 9.09
N ALA A 153 -18.41 -3.59 9.59
CA ALA A 153 -19.56 -4.08 8.85
C ALA A 153 -20.04 -3.13 7.72
N SER A 154 -19.52 -1.90 7.65
CA SER A 154 -20.05 -0.82 6.81
C SER A 154 -18.98 -0.04 6.03
N GLN A 155 -17.74 -0.06 6.51
CA GLN A 155 -16.66 0.73 5.93
C GLN A 155 -15.37 -0.07 5.87
N LEU A 156 -14.61 0.17 4.81
CA LEU A 156 -13.22 -0.22 4.65
C LEU A 156 -12.38 1.06 4.50
N ARG A 157 -11.28 1.12 5.24
CA ARG A 157 -10.25 2.14 5.12
C ARG A 157 -8.93 1.48 4.74
N VAL A 158 -8.27 2.00 3.72
CA VAL A 158 -6.94 1.56 3.31
C VAL A 158 -5.97 2.73 3.44
N LEU A 159 -4.95 2.56 4.28
CA LEU A 159 -3.88 3.53 4.46
C LEU A 159 -2.64 3.05 3.72
N VAL A 160 -1.99 3.95 3.00
CA VAL A 160 -0.70 3.73 2.37
C VAL A 160 0.26 4.79 2.89
N HIS A 161 1.28 4.37 3.63
CA HIS A 161 2.25 5.22 4.28
C HIS A 161 3.65 5.01 3.71
N ASP A 162 4.34 6.10 3.35
CA ASP A 162 5.72 6.11 2.88
C ASP A 162 6.67 6.83 3.84
N SER A 163 7.98 6.64 3.62
CA SER A 163 9.05 7.23 4.44
C SER A 163 9.62 8.52 3.82
N GLY A 164 8.88 9.15 2.92
CA GLY A 164 9.25 10.38 2.25
C GLY A 164 9.19 11.60 3.18
N VAL A 165 9.37 12.78 2.59
CA VAL A 165 9.27 14.07 3.32
C VAL A 165 7.85 14.62 3.36
N GLY A 166 6.90 13.93 2.73
CA GLY A 166 5.53 14.38 2.56
C GLY A 166 5.39 15.53 1.54
N TYR A 167 4.15 15.99 1.38
CA TYR A 167 3.78 17.12 0.53
C TYR A 167 2.55 17.84 1.08
N GLU A 168 2.52 19.17 0.89
CA GLU A 168 1.40 20.01 1.32
C GLU A 168 0.26 19.98 0.27
N PRO A 169 -0.95 19.48 0.60
CA PRO A 169 -2.06 19.35 -0.35
C PRO A 169 -2.49 20.69 -0.97
N LYS A 170 -2.33 21.80 -0.22
CA LYS A 170 -2.70 23.15 -0.69
C LYS A 170 -1.79 23.66 -1.81
N ALA A 171 -0.57 23.15 -1.94
CA ALA A 171 0.32 23.50 -3.05
C ALA A 171 -0.11 22.82 -4.36
N VAL A 172 -0.69 21.62 -4.28
CA VAL A 172 -1.06 20.78 -5.43
C VAL A 172 -2.27 21.34 -6.20
N GLN A 173 -3.26 21.92 -5.50
CA GLN A 173 -4.43 22.53 -6.15
C GLN A 173 -4.09 23.74 -7.02
N SER A 174 -2.96 24.43 -6.75
CA SER A 174 -2.52 25.59 -7.53
C SER A 174 -1.85 25.24 -8.86
N ARG A 175 -1.48 23.96 -9.04
CA ARG A 175 -0.91 23.38 -10.28
C ARG A 175 -1.93 22.55 -11.05
N ALA A 176 -3.22 22.84 -10.90
CA ALA A 176 -4.30 22.23 -11.67
C ALA A 176 -4.27 22.72 -13.14
N GLY A 177 -3.24 22.31 -13.86
CA GLY A 177 -3.09 22.44 -15.30
C GLY A 177 -2.20 21.30 -15.76
N GLU A 178 -2.79 20.27 -16.36
CA GLU A 178 -2.14 19.19 -17.12
C GLU A 178 -0.96 18.39 -16.50
N ASP A 179 -0.60 18.62 -15.24
CA ASP A 179 0.50 17.89 -14.56
C ASP A 179 0.08 16.46 -14.14
N SER A 180 1.03 15.52 -14.18
CA SER A 180 0.79 14.09 -13.88
C SER A 180 0.37 13.83 -12.42
N MET A 181 0.76 14.70 -11.48
CA MET A 181 0.33 14.68 -10.09
C MET A 181 -1.19 14.93 -9.93
N GLY A 182 -1.79 15.72 -10.82
CA GLY A 182 -3.23 15.98 -10.83
C GLY A 182 -4.06 14.77 -11.31
N ARG A 183 -3.49 13.94 -12.18
CA ARG A 183 -4.16 12.71 -12.66
C ARG A 183 -4.23 11.66 -11.58
N GLY A 184 -3.18 11.49 -10.79
CA GLY A 184 -3.15 10.53 -9.68
C GLY A 184 -4.22 10.82 -8.64
N LEU A 185 -4.31 12.08 -8.18
CA LEU A 185 -5.35 12.49 -7.24
C LEU A 185 -6.77 12.32 -7.82
N ALA A 186 -6.95 12.61 -9.12
CA ALA A 186 -8.24 12.40 -9.79
C ALA A 186 -8.63 10.91 -9.84
N ILE A 187 -7.68 9.99 -10.03
CA ILE A 187 -7.92 8.54 -9.94
C ILE A 187 -8.35 8.17 -8.52
N LEU A 188 -7.62 8.62 -7.49
CA LEU A 188 -7.98 8.34 -6.11
C LEU A 188 -9.41 8.81 -5.79
N GLN A 189 -9.75 10.03 -6.19
CA GLN A 189 -11.10 10.60 -6.00
C GLN A 189 -12.18 9.89 -6.82
N ALA A 190 -11.86 9.37 -8.00
CA ALA A 190 -12.83 8.68 -8.84
C ALA A 190 -13.18 7.28 -8.31
N PHE A 191 -12.24 6.60 -7.65
CA PHE A 191 -12.42 5.21 -7.23
C PHE A 191 -12.71 5.05 -5.73
N SER A 192 -12.36 6.01 -4.87
CA SER A 192 -12.71 6.00 -3.43
C SER A 192 -14.00 6.77 -3.14
N ASP A 193 -14.65 6.47 -2.01
CA ASP A 193 -15.74 7.33 -1.50
C ASP A 193 -15.18 8.59 -0.82
N ASN A 194 -13.98 8.49 -0.25
CA ASN A 194 -13.24 9.61 0.34
C ASN A 194 -11.73 9.35 0.25
N VAL A 195 -10.96 10.44 0.11
CA VAL A 195 -9.50 10.42 0.13
C VAL A 195 -8.98 11.51 1.06
N ALA A 196 -8.08 11.15 1.96
CA ALA A 196 -7.39 12.06 2.85
C ALA A 196 -5.88 11.91 2.72
N ILE A 197 -5.18 13.04 2.88
CA ILE A 197 -3.72 13.09 2.93
C ILE A 197 -3.35 13.48 4.36
N LEU A 198 -2.69 12.57 5.06
CA LEU A 198 -2.37 12.66 6.48
C LEU A 198 -0.85 12.78 6.69
N ASP A 199 -0.44 13.02 7.94
CA ASP A 199 0.96 12.97 8.39
C ASP A 199 1.92 13.88 7.58
N GLY A 200 1.45 15.06 7.18
CA GLY A 200 2.25 15.99 6.38
C GLY A 200 2.45 15.54 4.93
N GLY A 201 1.65 14.58 4.45
CA GLY A 201 1.63 14.11 3.07
C GLY A 201 2.36 12.80 2.80
N THR A 202 2.74 12.07 3.83
CA THR A 202 3.36 10.73 3.72
C THR A 202 2.35 9.60 3.83
N THR A 203 1.11 9.90 4.22
CA THR A 203 0.04 8.91 4.34
C THR A 203 -1.13 9.30 3.46
N VAL A 204 -1.56 8.38 2.60
CA VAL A 204 -2.83 8.48 1.87
C VAL A 204 -3.82 7.52 2.52
N GLU A 205 -4.95 8.04 2.98
CA GLU A 205 -6.09 7.26 3.47
C GLU A 205 -7.20 7.25 2.41
N LEU A 206 -7.67 6.05 2.07
CA LEU A 206 -8.75 5.81 1.12
C LEU A 206 -9.90 5.12 1.85
N GLU A 207 -11.11 5.66 1.71
CA GLU A 207 -12.31 5.07 2.32
C GLU A 207 -13.27 4.52 1.27
N PHE A 208 -13.89 3.39 1.59
CA PHE A 208 -14.89 2.71 0.78
C PHE A 208 -16.03 2.21 1.66
N ARG A 209 -17.26 2.36 1.21
CA ARG A 209 -18.42 1.69 1.83
C ARG A 209 -18.48 0.22 1.41
N LEU A 210 -18.79 -0.65 2.37
CA LEU A 210 -18.98 -2.09 2.19
C LEU A 210 -20.45 -2.44 1.91
#